data_AF-D5ZX32-F1
#
_entry.id   AF-D5ZX32-F1
#
_cell.length_a   1.000
_cell.length_b   1.000
_cell.length_c   1.000
_cell.angle_alpha   90.00
_cell.angle_beta   90.00
_cell.angle_gamma   90.00
#
_symmetry.space_group_name_H-M   'P 1'
#
loop_
_entity.id
_entity.type
_entity.pdbx_description
1 polymer ?
#
loop_
_entity_poly.entity_id
_entity_poly.type
_entity_poly.pdbx_seq_one_letter_code
_entity_poly.pdbx_strand_id
1 'polypeptide(L)'
;MRISRLVPALAAAAVLLLTLLVPTATAASAPPLPKAPQPIIGGGQATSGPWAARLFSNGRETCSATIIAPTWILTAKHCVTGGGLSFRIGSLDQHSGGTLANGAQTYTHSSDLALVRLDRSVSATYATLGQPGSVRVGQSVQVYGWGATSQCGSEANCQSRYLKVANVTVTGACGDAYGGSAICARRGNGITAGGDSGGPMMANGVQVGVASTSDRQTTTAYTNVTAYRSWIQSIAGV
;
A
#
# COMPACT_ATOMS: atom_id res chain seq x y z
N MET A 1 87.23 -64.40 -13.61
CA MET A 1 87.12 -64.98 -12.25
C MET A 1 85.76 -64.59 -11.68
N ARG A 2 84.97 -65.57 -11.20
CA ARG A 2 83.66 -65.46 -10.49
C ARG A 2 82.45 -65.12 -11.38
N ILE A 3 81.60 -66.09 -11.77
CA ILE A 3 80.42 -66.66 -11.02
C ILE A 3 79.44 -65.50 -10.71
N SER A 4 78.18 -65.41 -11.16
CA SER A 4 77.05 -66.34 -10.95
C SER A 4 75.79 -65.83 -11.68
N ARG A 5 75.05 -66.76 -12.28
CA ARG A 5 73.58 -66.99 -12.24
C ARG A 5 72.63 -65.87 -11.74
N LEU A 6 71.53 -65.63 -12.48
CA LEU A 6 70.13 -65.98 -12.12
C LEU A 6 69.09 -65.16 -12.96
N VAL A 7 68.25 -65.90 -13.70
CA VAL A 7 66.88 -65.55 -14.16
C VAL A 7 65.96 -65.68 -12.92
N PRO A 8 64.83 -64.95 -12.67
CA PRO A 8 63.62 -64.73 -13.51
C PRO A 8 62.98 -63.32 -13.28
N ALA A 9 61.75 -62.91 -13.58
CA ALA A 9 60.46 -63.56 -13.88
C ALA A 9 59.54 -62.55 -14.60
N LEU A 10 58.57 -63.08 -15.35
CA LEU A 10 57.41 -62.34 -15.87
C LEU A 10 56.57 -61.73 -14.74
N ALA A 11 56.01 -60.54 -14.97
CA ALA A 11 54.75 -60.13 -14.38
C ALA A 11 53.93 -59.33 -15.40
N ALA A 12 52.83 -59.93 -15.85
CA ALA A 12 51.81 -59.31 -16.67
C ALA A 12 51.05 -58.26 -15.84
N ALA A 13 50.89 -57.05 -16.36
CA ALA A 13 50.02 -56.04 -15.78
C ALA A 13 48.69 -56.03 -16.54
N ALA A 14 47.65 -56.58 -15.91
CA ALA A 14 46.28 -56.51 -16.37
C ALA A 14 45.74 -55.08 -16.19
N VAL A 15 45.19 -54.49 -17.25
CA VAL A 15 44.56 -53.17 -17.22
C VAL A 15 43.11 -53.34 -16.73
N LEU A 16 42.84 -52.97 -15.47
CA LEU A 16 41.48 -52.84 -14.93
C LEU A 16 40.87 -51.50 -15.37
N LEU A 17 39.90 -51.54 -16.28
CA LEU A 17 39.02 -50.41 -16.58
C LEU A 17 37.99 -50.26 -15.46
N LEU A 18 38.22 -49.30 -14.54
CA LEU A 18 37.21 -48.84 -13.58
C LEU A 18 36.21 -47.93 -14.31
N THR A 19 34.99 -48.41 -14.54
CA THR A 19 33.87 -47.56 -14.96
C THR A 19 33.39 -46.73 -13.76
N LEU A 20 33.69 -45.43 -13.79
CA LEU A 20 33.15 -44.47 -12.83
C LEU A 20 31.64 -44.29 -13.06
N LEU A 21 30.81 -44.92 -12.23
CA LEU A 21 29.40 -44.55 -12.12
C LEU A 21 29.32 -43.17 -11.45
N VAL A 22 29.07 -42.13 -12.24
CA VAL A 22 28.75 -40.80 -11.74
C VAL A 22 27.29 -40.83 -11.24
N PRO A 23 27.02 -40.61 -9.94
CA PRO A 23 25.63 -40.48 -9.48
C PRO A 23 25.04 -39.20 -10.07
N THR A 24 23.98 -39.33 -10.88
CA THR A 24 23.17 -38.19 -11.31
C THR A 24 22.50 -37.59 -10.08
N ALA A 25 22.98 -36.43 -9.64
CA ALA A 25 22.35 -35.66 -8.59
C ALA A 25 20.92 -35.29 -9.03
N THR A 26 19.92 -35.86 -8.37
CA THR A 26 18.54 -35.42 -8.51
C THR A 26 18.44 -34.01 -7.94
N ALA A 27 18.09 -33.04 -8.78
CA ALA A 27 17.85 -31.67 -8.36
C ALA A 27 16.66 -31.66 -7.37
N ALA A 28 16.95 -31.56 -6.09
CA ALA A 28 15.94 -31.32 -5.07
C ALA A 28 15.28 -29.96 -5.36
N SER A 29 13.96 -29.95 -5.50
CA SER A 29 13.16 -28.74 -5.60
C SER A 29 13.41 -27.89 -4.36
N ALA A 30 13.94 -26.67 -4.57
CA ALA A 30 14.14 -25.73 -3.49
C ALA A 30 12.81 -25.45 -2.76
N PRO A 31 12.81 -25.37 -1.41
CA PRO A 31 11.62 -24.97 -0.68
C PRO A 31 11.13 -23.60 -1.16
N PRO A 32 9.80 -23.38 -1.22
CA PRO A 32 9.27 -22.09 -1.62
C PRO A 32 9.80 -20.99 -0.71
N LEU A 33 10.29 -19.92 -1.32
CA LEU A 33 10.75 -18.73 -0.60
C LEU A 33 9.65 -18.24 0.36
N PRO A 34 10.00 -17.78 1.57
CA PRO A 34 9.03 -17.20 2.48
C PRO A 34 8.31 -16.02 1.80
N LYS A 35 6.98 -16.06 1.80
CA LYS A 35 6.13 -15.00 1.24
C LYS A 35 6.48 -13.69 1.95
N ALA A 36 6.93 -12.69 1.19
CA ALA A 36 7.27 -11.38 1.73
C ALA A 36 6.11 -10.82 2.59
N PRO A 37 6.39 -10.07 3.68
CA PRO A 37 5.36 -9.51 4.54
C PRO A 37 4.28 -8.78 3.71
N GLN A 38 3.00 -9.10 3.94
CA GLN A 38 1.86 -8.57 3.19
C GLN A 38 1.37 -7.27 3.89
N PRO A 39 1.54 -6.07 3.29
CA PRO A 39 1.39 -4.76 3.97
C PRO A 39 0.12 -3.95 3.54
N ILE A 40 -0.36 -2.99 4.36
CA ILE A 40 -1.74 -3.03 4.92
C ILE A 40 -1.81 -4.25 5.87
N ILE A 41 -2.77 -4.43 6.78
CA ILE A 41 -2.81 -5.74 7.46
C ILE A 41 -3.28 -6.79 6.44
N GLY A 42 -2.34 -7.40 5.70
CA GLY A 42 -2.57 -8.13 4.44
C GLY A 42 -2.26 -7.28 3.21
N GLY A 43 -2.85 -7.55 2.04
CA GLY A 43 -2.68 -6.73 0.83
C GLY A 43 -1.33 -6.88 0.11
N GLY A 44 -1.05 -5.96 -0.83
CA GLY A 44 0.11 -5.99 -1.73
C GLY A 44 0.69 -4.60 -2.02
N GLN A 45 1.89 -4.50 -2.62
CA GLN A 45 2.45 -3.20 -3.03
C GLN A 45 1.66 -2.69 -4.23
N ALA A 46 1.27 -1.42 -4.19
CA ALA A 46 0.69 -0.77 -5.35
C ALA A 46 1.78 -0.63 -6.42
N THR A 47 1.45 -0.97 -7.67
CA THR A 47 2.31 -0.75 -8.83
C THR A 47 2.05 0.60 -9.51
N SER A 48 0.94 1.25 -9.15
CA SER A 48 0.54 2.56 -9.65
C SER A 48 -0.33 3.26 -8.60
N GLY A 49 -0.22 4.59 -8.58
CA GLY A 49 -0.95 5.48 -7.68
C GLY A 49 -0.54 6.94 -7.89
N PRO A 50 -0.60 7.47 -9.12
CA PRO A 50 -0.09 8.82 -9.42
C PRO A 50 -0.89 9.94 -8.73
N TRP A 51 -2.11 9.65 -8.29
CA TRP A 51 -2.95 10.53 -7.47
C TRP A 51 -2.67 10.40 -5.96
N ALA A 52 -1.89 9.41 -5.53
CA ALA A 52 -1.67 9.14 -4.12
C ALA A 52 -0.76 10.21 -3.51
N ALA A 53 -1.10 10.66 -2.31
CA ALA A 53 -0.31 11.61 -1.55
C ALA A 53 -0.05 11.08 -0.13
N ARG A 54 1.22 11.12 0.31
CA ARG A 54 1.56 10.92 1.72
C ARG A 54 1.42 12.26 2.45
N LEU A 55 0.69 12.29 3.55
CA LEU A 55 0.51 13.47 4.41
C LEU A 55 1.46 13.41 5.60
N PHE A 56 2.19 14.51 5.79
CA PHE A 56 3.07 14.76 6.92
C PHE A 56 2.52 15.91 7.77
N SER A 57 2.68 15.79 9.09
CA SER A 57 2.34 16.84 10.06
C SER A 57 3.61 17.20 10.82
N ASN A 58 4.06 18.44 10.72
CA ASN A 58 5.34 18.91 11.25
C ASN A 58 6.53 18.00 10.84
N GLY A 59 6.52 17.55 9.58
CA GLY A 59 7.56 16.69 9.01
C GLY A 59 7.44 15.21 9.36
N ARG A 60 6.46 14.78 10.16
CA ARG A 60 6.25 13.38 10.53
C ARG A 60 5.14 12.72 9.70
N GLU A 61 5.40 11.52 9.20
CA GLU A 61 4.44 10.67 8.50
C GLU A 61 3.20 10.45 9.37
N THR A 62 2.05 10.94 8.93
CA THR A 62 0.82 10.89 9.72
C THR A 62 -0.27 10.12 9.00
N CYS A 63 -0.71 10.60 7.84
CA CYS A 63 -1.87 10.10 7.13
C CYS A 63 -1.61 9.90 5.64
N SER A 64 -2.55 9.25 4.97
CA SER A 64 -2.61 9.19 3.52
C SER A 64 -3.60 10.23 3.00
N ALA A 65 -3.51 10.54 1.71
CA ALA A 65 -4.35 11.53 1.06
C ALA A 65 -4.35 11.31 -0.46
N THR A 66 -5.14 12.10 -1.17
CA THR A 66 -5.26 12.04 -2.62
C THR A 66 -5.21 13.45 -3.22
N ILE A 67 -4.43 13.65 -4.29
CA ILE A 67 -4.55 14.86 -5.11
C ILE A 67 -5.75 14.74 -6.06
N ILE A 68 -6.67 15.70 -5.99
CA ILE A 68 -7.94 15.71 -6.75
C ILE A 68 -8.01 16.86 -7.76
N ALA A 69 -7.14 17.85 -7.63
CA ALA A 69 -6.97 18.95 -8.58
C ALA A 69 -5.57 19.58 -8.39
N PRO A 70 -5.11 20.49 -9.26
CA PRO A 70 -3.75 21.04 -9.20
C PRO A 70 -3.35 21.60 -7.83
N THR A 71 -4.27 22.21 -7.10
CA THR A 71 -4.03 22.80 -5.78
C THR A 71 -4.83 22.15 -4.67
N TRP A 72 -5.43 20.98 -4.88
CA TRP A 72 -6.39 20.41 -3.93
C TRP A 72 -6.07 18.97 -3.56
N ILE A 73 -5.89 18.76 -2.25
CA ILE A 73 -5.77 17.46 -1.62
C ILE A 73 -7.10 17.12 -0.91
N LEU A 74 -7.54 15.88 -1.07
CA LEU A 74 -8.62 15.27 -0.31
C LEU A 74 -8.04 14.32 0.74
N THR A 75 -8.49 14.44 1.99
CA THR A 75 -8.07 13.59 3.11
C THR A 75 -9.13 13.58 4.22
N ALA A 76 -8.85 12.94 5.35
CA ALA A 76 -9.74 12.88 6.51
C ALA A 76 -9.58 14.13 7.40
N LYS A 77 -10.66 14.51 8.09
CA LYS A 77 -10.67 15.67 8.99
C LYS A 77 -9.71 15.49 10.15
N HIS A 78 -9.67 14.30 10.75
CA HIS A 78 -8.79 14.04 11.89
C HIS A 78 -7.29 14.12 11.53
N CYS A 79 -6.94 14.04 10.24
CA CYS A 79 -5.56 14.14 9.76
C CYS A 79 -5.04 15.58 9.68
N VAL A 80 -5.92 16.58 9.67
CA VAL A 80 -5.58 18.00 9.41
C VAL A 80 -5.76 18.90 10.63
N THR A 81 -5.94 18.31 11.82
CA THR A 81 -6.06 19.04 13.09
C THR A 81 -4.72 19.55 13.62
N GLY A 82 -3.60 19.01 13.13
CA GLY A 82 -2.25 19.48 13.43
C GLY A 82 -1.77 20.62 12.53
N GLY A 83 -0.70 21.30 12.95
CA GLY A 83 -0.01 22.32 12.16
C GLY A 83 1.06 21.75 11.21
N GLY A 84 1.54 22.57 10.28
CA GLY A 84 2.69 22.23 9.43
C GLY A 84 2.41 21.07 8.46
N LEU A 85 1.27 21.12 7.77
CA LEU A 85 0.89 20.09 6.81
C LEU A 85 1.75 20.15 5.55
N SER A 86 2.29 19.01 5.13
CA SER A 86 2.96 18.86 3.84
C SER A 86 2.67 17.51 3.21
N PHE A 87 2.91 17.42 1.91
CA PHE A 87 2.50 16.29 1.10
C PHE A 87 3.62 15.84 0.17
N ARG A 88 3.83 14.52 0.04
CA ARG A 88 4.56 13.94 -1.10
C ARG A 88 3.53 13.35 -2.06
N ILE A 89 3.40 13.93 -3.24
CA ILE A 89 2.34 13.65 -4.20
C ILE A 89 2.90 12.86 -5.38
N GLY A 90 2.20 11.81 -5.80
CA GLY A 90 2.51 11.05 -7.02
C GLY A 90 3.74 10.16 -6.93
N SER A 91 4.11 9.71 -5.73
CA SER A 91 5.15 8.70 -5.52
C SER A 91 4.58 7.48 -4.82
N LEU A 92 5.11 6.29 -5.13
CA LEU A 92 4.84 5.08 -4.36
C LEU A 92 5.73 4.99 -3.13
N ASP A 93 6.94 5.57 -3.15
CA ASP A 93 7.86 5.61 -2.01
C ASP A 93 7.61 6.90 -1.21
N GLN A 94 7.26 6.77 0.07
CA GLN A 94 7.02 7.96 0.90
C GLN A 94 8.29 8.75 1.22
N HIS A 95 9.48 8.16 1.03
CA HIS A 95 10.76 8.82 1.31
C HIS A 95 11.42 9.47 0.09
N SER A 96 10.98 9.15 -1.15
CA SER A 96 11.64 9.63 -2.37
C SER A 96 10.67 9.80 -3.55
N GLY A 97 11.08 10.53 -4.59
CA GLY A 97 10.25 10.77 -5.78
C GLY A 97 9.02 11.66 -5.55
N GLY A 98 8.19 11.81 -6.58
CA GLY A 98 6.99 12.66 -6.52
C GLY A 98 7.30 14.16 -6.31
N THR A 99 6.28 14.92 -5.96
CA THR A 99 6.37 16.37 -5.70
C THR A 99 6.04 16.67 -4.24
N LEU A 100 6.91 17.43 -3.56
CA LEU A 100 6.65 17.93 -2.22
C LEU A 100 5.90 19.27 -2.27
N ALA A 101 4.78 19.40 -1.58
CA ALA A 101 4.03 20.65 -1.48
C ALA A 101 3.49 20.88 -0.06
N ASN A 102 3.29 22.12 0.34
CA ASN A 102 2.77 22.45 1.66
C ASN A 102 1.25 22.69 1.61
N GLY A 103 0.56 22.38 2.70
CA GLY A 103 -0.82 22.79 2.90
C GLY A 103 -0.88 24.25 3.34
N ALA A 104 -1.50 25.10 2.54
CA ALA A 104 -1.67 26.52 2.83
C ALA A 104 -2.98 26.81 3.57
N GLN A 105 -4.05 26.06 3.29
CA GLN A 105 -5.35 26.28 3.93
C GLN A 105 -6.13 24.97 4.04
N THR A 106 -6.82 24.77 5.16
CA THR A 106 -7.65 23.59 5.42
C THR A 106 -9.13 23.97 5.44
N TYR A 107 -9.96 23.08 4.88
CA TYR A 107 -11.40 23.18 4.88
C TYR A 107 -11.95 21.85 5.41
N THR A 108 -12.67 21.88 6.52
CA THR A 108 -13.20 20.67 7.15
C THR A 108 -14.71 20.59 6.99
N HIS A 109 -15.21 19.38 6.81
CA HIS A 109 -16.64 19.09 6.86
C HIS A 109 -17.08 18.76 8.30
N SER A 110 -18.39 18.62 8.53
CA SER A 110 -18.91 18.07 9.80
C SER A 110 -18.46 16.62 10.00
N SER A 111 -18.57 15.82 8.94
CA SER A 111 -18.05 14.45 8.77
C SER A 111 -16.50 14.38 8.80
N ASP A 112 -15.94 13.17 8.74
CA ASP A 112 -14.49 12.94 8.71
C ASP A 112 -13.83 13.24 7.35
N LEU A 113 -14.11 14.42 6.79
CA LEU A 113 -13.68 14.83 5.47
C LEU A 113 -13.01 16.19 5.52
N ALA A 114 -11.89 16.32 4.82
CA ALA A 114 -11.20 17.59 4.67
C ALA A 114 -10.61 17.79 3.27
N LEU A 115 -10.58 19.04 2.87
CA LEU A 115 -9.83 19.53 1.72
C LEU A 115 -8.66 20.37 2.22
N VAL A 116 -7.49 20.20 1.60
CA VAL A 116 -6.33 21.04 1.85
C VAL A 116 -5.92 21.71 0.56
N ARG A 117 -5.92 23.04 0.56
CA ARG A 117 -5.38 23.85 -0.53
C ARG A 117 -3.86 23.85 -0.43
N LEU A 118 -3.18 23.50 -1.50
CA LEU A 118 -1.72 23.54 -1.60
C LEU A 118 -1.21 24.97 -1.73
N ASP A 119 0.04 25.19 -1.31
CA ASP A 119 0.78 26.44 -1.48
C ASP A 119 1.05 26.80 -2.95
N ARG A 120 1.03 25.82 -3.83
CA ARG A 120 1.16 25.98 -5.29
C ARG A 120 0.50 24.84 -6.04
N SER A 121 0.31 25.06 -7.35
CA SER A 121 -0.16 24.00 -8.25
C SER A 121 0.88 22.89 -8.39
N VAL A 122 0.43 21.64 -8.29
CA VAL A 122 1.20 20.43 -8.53
C VAL A 122 0.66 19.74 -9.78
N SER A 123 1.52 19.52 -10.77
CA SER A 123 1.18 18.73 -11.95
C SER A 123 1.26 17.24 -11.61
N ALA A 124 0.12 16.55 -11.65
CA ALA A 124 -0.01 15.13 -11.37
C ALA A 124 -1.22 14.55 -12.12
N THR A 125 -1.37 13.23 -12.13
CA THR A 125 -2.66 12.61 -12.46
C THR A 125 -3.58 12.76 -11.26
N TYR A 126 -4.67 13.51 -11.41
CA TYR A 126 -5.63 13.74 -10.35
C TYR A 126 -6.61 12.56 -10.24
N ALA A 127 -7.04 12.21 -9.02
CA ALA A 127 -8.09 11.22 -8.86
C ALA A 127 -9.43 11.78 -9.29
N THR A 128 -10.11 11.06 -10.17
CA THR A 128 -11.52 11.32 -10.48
C THR A 128 -12.40 10.89 -9.32
N LEU A 129 -13.35 11.74 -8.92
CA LEU A 129 -14.27 11.44 -7.83
C LEU A 129 -15.53 10.74 -8.35
N GLY A 130 -15.97 9.72 -7.62
CA GLY A 130 -17.20 8.99 -7.94
C GLY A 130 -18.46 9.82 -7.66
N GLN A 131 -19.56 9.42 -8.28
CA GLN A 131 -20.88 10.01 -8.11
C GLN A 131 -21.80 9.03 -7.37
N PRO A 132 -22.98 9.45 -6.87
CA PRO A 132 -23.96 8.52 -6.33
C PRO A 132 -24.20 7.34 -7.29
N GLY A 133 -24.05 6.11 -6.78
CA GLY A 133 -24.14 4.89 -7.58
C GLY A 133 -22.83 4.36 -8.17
N SER A 134 -21.70 5.05 -8.01
CA SER A 134 -20.36 4.57 -8.42
C SER A 134 -19.85 3.38 -7.60
N VAL A 135 -20.47 3.10 -6.45
CA VAL A 135 -20.15 1.96 -5.59
C VAL A 135 -21.43 1.29 -5.09
N ARG A 136 -21.40 -0.04 -4.94
CA ARG A 136 -22.56 -0.84 -4.52
C ARG A 136 -22.19 -1.85 -3.45
N VAL A 137 -23.17 -2.25 -2.63
CA VAL A 137 -23.02 -3.35 -1.67
C VAL A 137 -22.64 -4.64 -2.39
N GLY A 138 -21.73 -5.40 -1.81
CA GLY A 138 -21.17 -6.62 -2.39
C GLY A 138 -20.01 -6.39 -3.37
N GLN A 139 -19.76 -5.15 -3.80
CA GLN A 139 -18.67 -4.84 -4.72
C GLN A 139 -17.30 -5.01 -4.03
N SER A 140 -16.36 -5.66 -4.71
CA SER A 140 -14.94 -5.65 -4.33
C SER A 140 -14.31 -4.36 -4.83
N VAL A 141 -13.72 -3.59 -3.91
CA VAL A 141 -13.10 -2.28 -4.18
C VAL A 141 -11.68 -2.26 -3.63
N GLN A 142 -10.86 -1.34 -4.14
CA GLN A 142 -9.47 -1.20 -3.74
C GLN A 142 -9.30 -0.08 -2.73
N VAL A 143 -8.50 -0.31 -1.70
CA VAL A 143 -8.10 0.70 -0.72
C VAL A 143 -6.60 0.88 -0.74
N TYR A 144 -6.15 2.11 -0.54
CA TYR A 144 -4.74 2.48 -0.67
C TYR A 144 -4.25 3.31 0.51
N GLY A 145 -2.98 3.10 0.89
CA GLY A 145 -2.31 3.90 1.91
C GLY A 145 -0.91 3.39 2.27
N TRP A 146 -0.27 4.08 3.21
CA TRP A 146 1.05 3.75 3.76
C TRP A 146 0.96 3.29 5.23
N GLY A 147 -0.22 2.90 5.68
CA GLY A 147 -0.49 2.54 7.07
C GLY A 147 0.26 1.31 7.57
N ALA A 148 0.04 1.05 8.85
CA ALA A 148 0.73 0.03 9.61
C ALA A 148 0.52 -1.38 9.02
N THR A 149 1.61 -2.15 8.94
CA THR A 149 1.61 -3.45 8.26
C THR A 149 1.45 -4.64 9.22
N SER A 150 1.50 -4.39 10.53
CA SER A 150 1.28 -5.37 11.59
C SER A 150 0.79 -4.70 12.88
N GLN A 151 0.39 -5.49 13.88
CA GLN A 151 0.05 -5.01 15.22
C GLN A 151 1.31 -4.75 16.06
N CYS A 152 2.28 -4.01 15.52
CA CYS A 152 3.44 -3.62 16.30
C CYS A 152 3.15 -2.31 17.04
N GLY A 153 3.35 -2.33 18.36
CA GLY A 153 3.07 -1.27 19.35
C GLY A 153 2.58 0.07 18.78
N SER A 154 3.50 1.03 18.62
CA SER A 154 3.19 2.34 18.05
C SER A 154 3.06 2.25 16.53
N GLU A 155 1.86 2.53 16.01
CA GLU A 155 1.55 2.44 14.58
C GLU A 155 2.42 3.35 13.71
N ALA A 156 2.91 4.47 14.27
CA ALA A 156 3.82 5.38 13.57
C ALA A 156 5.14 4.71 13.17
N ASN A 157 5.59 3.68 13.89
CA ASN A 157 6.86 3.01 13.64
C ASN A 157 6.72 1.84 12.65
N CYS A 158 5.50 1.54 12.22
CA CYS A 158 5.17 0.34 11.44
C CYS A 158 4.48 0.63 10.12
N GLN A 159 4.41 1.91 9.75
CA GLN A 159 3.90 2.35 8.46
C GLN A 159 4.79 1.84 7.33
N SER A 160 4.16 1.45 6.22
CA SER A 160 4.91 0.96 5.07
C SER A 160 5.64 2.11 4.38
N ARG A 161 6.90 1.87 3.97
CA ARG A 161 7.62 2.81 3.09
C ARG A 161 6.94 2.99 1.73
N TYR A 162 6.37 1.91 1.20
CA TYR A 162 5.80 1.88 -0.14
C TYR A 162 4.28 1.87 -0.09
N LEU A 163 3.63 2.50 -1.07
CA LEU A 163 2.19 2.55 -1.17
C LEU A 163 1.63 1.14 -1.26
N LYS A 164 0.59 0.90 -0.49
CA LYS A 164 -0.08 -0.39 -0.37
C LYS A 164 -1.44 -0.35 -1.04
N VAL A 165 -1.89 -1.52 -1.48
CA VAL A 165 -3.23 -1.73 -2.02
C VAL A 165 -3.83 -3.02 -1.44
N ALA A 166 -5.09 -2.98 -1.07
CA ALA A 166 -5.85 -4.14 -0.66
C ALA A 166 -7.25 -4.12 -1.27
N ASN A 167 -7.83 -5.30 -1.47
CA ASN A 167 -9.22 -5.50 -1.84
C ASN A 167 -10.06 -5.67 -0.58
N VAL A 168 -11.14 -4.90 -0.48
CA VAL A 168 -12.18 -5.01 0.56
C VAL A 168 -13.54 -5.17 -0.12
N THR A 169 -14.50 -5.78 0.56
CA THR A 169 -15.85 -5.96 0.03
C THR A 169 -16.81 -5.00 0.72
N VAL A 170 -17.48 -4.15 -0.04
CA VAL A 170 -18.48 -3.20 0.49
C VAL A 170 -19.63 -3.96 1.13
N THR A 171 -19.96 -3.64 2.37
CA THR A 171 -21.04 -4.30 3.14
C THR A 171 -22.27 -3.43 3.29
N GLY A 172 -22.15 -2.11 3.18
CA GLY A 172 -23.28 -1.20 3.38
C GLY A 172 -22.85 0.23 3.67
N ALA A 173 -23.80 1.01 4.14
CA ALA A 173 -23.56 2.32 4.71
C ALA A 173 -23.39 2.22 6.24
N CYS A 174 -22.59 3.11 6.80
CA CYS A 174 -22.36 3.25 8.24
C CYS A 174 -21.96 4.69 8.58
N GLY A 175 -21.52 4.92 9.83
CA GLY A 175 -20.97 6.20 10.29
C GLY A 175 -19.45 6.25 10.19
N ASP A 176 -18.90 7.43 9.89
CA ASP A 176 -17.47 7.73 10.07
C ASP A 176 -17.14 8.15 11.51
N ALA A 177 -15.87 8.49 11.78
CA ALA A 177 -15.40 8.90 13.11
C ALA A 177 -16.14 10.10 13.72
N TYR A 178 -16.84 10.90 12.91
CA TYR A 178 -17.60 12.09 13.31
C TYR A 178 -19.11 11.91 13.10
N GLY A 179 -19.58 10.68 12.88
CA GLY A 179 -21.01 10.38 12.67
C GLY A 179 -21.55 10.75 11.29
N GLY A 180 -20.69 11.09 10.33
CA GLY A 180 -21.07 11.33 8.95
C GLY A 180 -21.33 10.03 8.17
N SER A 181 -22.02 10.13 7.03
CA SER A 181 -22.17 9.03 6.06
C SER A 181 -20.83 8.45 5.61
N ALA A 182 -20.69 7.14 5.78
CA ALA A 182 -19.55 6.35 5.36
C ALA A 182 -19.98 5.08 4.60
N ILE A 183 -19.06 4.58 3.78
CA ILE A 183 -19.11 3.27 3.15
C ILE A 183 -18.38 2.30 4.09
N CYS A 184 -19.09 1.28 4.56
CA CYS A 184 -18.47 0.20 5.32
C CYS A 184 -18.07 -0.94 4.40
N ALA A 185 -16.93 -1.54 4.70
CA ALA A 185 -16.42 -2.69 4.00
C ALA A 185 -15.86 -3.72 4.97
N ARG A 186 -15.96 -4.99 4.58
CA ARG A 186 -15.31 -6.11 5.25
C ARG A 186 -13.96 -6.40 4.59
N ARG A 187 -13.05 -6.94 5.39
CA ARG A 187 -11.74 -7.42 4.95
C ARG A 187 -11.88 -8.40 3.78
N GLY A 188 -11.09 -8.15 2.73
CA GLY A 188 -10.82 -9.11 1.66
C GLY A 188 -9.41 -9.68 1.84
N ASN A 189 -8.46 -9.29 0.99
CA ASN A 189 -7.06 -9.71 1.14
C ASN A 189 -6.24 -8.82 2.09
N GLY A 190 -6.80 -7.70 2.55
CA GLY A 190 -6.20 -6.79 3.51
C GLY A 190 -7.24 -5.87 4.14
N ILE A 191 -6.84 -5.14 5.18
CA ILE A 191 -7.68 -4.16 5.87
C ILE A 191 -6.84 -2.98 6.38
N THR A 192 -7.39 -1.78 6.22
CA THR A 192 -6.84 -0.47 6.61
C THR A 192 -6.39 -0.44 8.07
N ALA A 193 -5.30 0.25 8.38
CA ALA A 193 -4.76 0.44 9.72
C ALA A 193 -4.25 1.87 9.95
N GLY A 194 -3.69 2.16 11.14
CA GLY A 194 -3.15 3.48 11.44
C GLY A 194 -2.13 3.95 10.41
N GLY A 195 -2.29 5.20 9.93
CA GLY A 195 -1.49 5.78 8.85
C GLY A 195 -2.12 5.66 7.45
N ASP A 196 -3.10 4.77 7.24
CA ASP A 196 -3.92 4.75 6.02
C ASP A 196 -5.04 5.80 6.05
N SER A 197 -5.39 6.31 7.24
CA SER A 197 -6.36 7.40 7.43
C SER A 197 -6.22 8.49 6.38
N GLY A 198 -7.34 8.94 5.82
CA GLY A 198 -7.39 9.91 4.73
C GLY A 198 -7.10 9.34 3.33
N GLY A 199 -6.60 8.11 3.23
CA GLY A 199 -6.33 7.41 1.97
C GLY A 199 -7.61 7.00 1.23
N PRO A 200 -7.53 6.75 -0.09
CA PRO A 200 -8.73 6.55 -0.89
C PRO A 200 -9.23 5.10 -0.89
N MET A 201 -10.56 4.98 -0.98
CA MET A 201 -11.24 3.81 -1.53
C MET A 201 -11.59 4.08 -2.99
N MET A 202 -11.09 3.24 -3.88
CA MET A 202 -11.26 3.32 -5.33
C MET A 202 -12.20 2.21 -5.82
N ALA A 203 -13.25 2.61 -6.55
CA ALA A 203 -14.16 1.70 -7.24
C ALA A 203 -14.11 2.01 -8.74
N ASN A 204 -13.76 1.03 -9.58
CA ASN A 204 -13.69 1.19 -11.04
C ASN A 204 -12.91 2.44 -11.50
N GLY A 205 -11.79 2.75 -10.84
CA GLY A 205 -10.92 3.87 -11.19
C GLY A 205 -11.33 5.24 -10.62
N VAL A 206 -12.46 5.36 -9.94
CA VAL A 206 -12.88 6.60 -9.26
C VAL A 206 -12.81 6.48 -7.74
N GLN A 207 -12.46 7.57 -7.06
CA GLN A 207 -12.45 7.62 -5.60
C GLN A 207 -13.87 7.77 -5.06
N VAL A 208 -14.30 6.80 -4.26
CA VAL A 208 -15.65 6.76 -3.66
C VAL A 208 -15.64 6.95 -2.15
N GLY A 209 -14.49 6.82 -1.50
CA GLY A 209 -14.37 6.96 -0.06
C GLY A 209 -13.02 7.52 0.40
N VAL A 210 -12.99 7.99 1.65
CA VAL A 210 -11.79 8.46 2.38
C VAL A 210 -11.68 7.67 3.68
N ALA A 211 -10.54 7.02 3.93
CA ALA A 211 -10.33 6.16 5.10
C ALA A 211 -10.57 6.93 6.40
N SER A 212 -11.51 6.47 7.23
CA SER A 212 -11.86 7.11 8.50
C SER A 212 -11.53 6.22 9.69
N THR A 213 -12.17 5.04 9.80
CA THR A 213 -11.98 4.13 10.94
C THR A 213 -11.77 2.68 10.49
N SER A 214 -11.18 1.88 11.36
CA SER A 214 -10.95 0.44 11.14
C SER A 214 -10.79 -0.27 12.48
N ASP A 215 -11.35 -1.47 12.59
CA ASP A 215 -11.07 -2.38 13.71
C ASP A 215 -9.72 -3.11 13.54
N ARG A 216 -9.06 -2.89 12.39
CA ARG A 216 -7.76 -3.49 12.00
C ARG A 216 -7.80 -5.01 11.86
N GLN A 217 -8.99 -5.59 11.76
CA GLN A 217 -9.18 -7.04 11.76
C GLN A 217 -10.20 -7.48 10.71
N THR A 218 -11.41 -6.93 10.75
CA THR A 218 -12.56 -7.41 9.98
C THR A 218 -13.30 -6.32 9.22
N THR A 219 -13.37 -5.09 9.74
CA THR A 219 -14.22 -4.03 9.22
C THR A 219 -13.51 -2.67 9.16
N THR A 220 -13.87 -1.88 8.16
CA THR A 220 -13.39 -0.50 7.99
C THR A 220 -14.49 0.40 7.44
N ALA A 221 -14.46 1.67 7.83
CA ALA A 221 -15.36 2.70 7.34
C ALA A 221 -14.58 3.78 6.57
N TYR A 222 -15.12 4.14 5.41
CA TYR A 222 -14.60 5.19 4.55
C TYR A 222 -15.65 6.28 4.36
N THR A 223 -15.37 7.51 4.77
CA THR A 223 -16.30 8.65 4.58
C THR A 223 -16.71 8.75 3.12
N ASN A 224 -18.02 8.83 2.88
CA ASN A 224 -18.63 8.61 1.57
C ASN A 224 -18.46 9.82 0.64
N VAL A 225 -17.43 9.80 -0.21
CA VAL A 225 -17.15 10.89 -1.16
C VAL A 225 -18.34 11.17 -2.07
N THR A 226 -19.05 10.13 -2.50
CA THR A 226 -20.19 10.26 -3.43
C THR A 226 -21.36 11.04 -2.82
N ALA A 227 -21.55 10.96 -1.50
CA ALA A 227 -22.56 11.71 -0.76
C ALA A 227 -22.17 13.18 -0.52
N TYR A 228 -20.87 13.49 -0.51
CA TYR A 228 -20.35 14.83 -0.24
C TYR A 228 -19.83 15.56 -1.49
N ARG A 229 -20.19 15.09 -2.68
CA ARG A 229 -19.75 15.69 -3.96
C ARG A 229 -20.06 17.18 -4.05
N SER A 230 -21.25 17.61 -3.63
CA SER A 230 -21.63 19.03 -3.66
C SER A 230 -20.73 19.91 -2.80
N TRP A 231 -20.31 19.42 -1.63
CA TRP A 231 -19.38 20.16 -0.75
C TRP A 231 -17.96 20.21 -1.32
N ILE A 232 -17.50 19.10 -1.91
CA ILE A 232 -16.18 19.09 -2.57
C ILE A 232 -16.17 20.05 -3.77
N GLN A 233 -17.23 20.01 -4.59
CA GLN A 233 -17.37 20.87 -5.76
C GLN A 233 -17.40 22.35 -5.39
N SER A 234 -18.09 22.74 -4.30
CA SER A 234 -18.22 24.14 -3.92
C SER A 234 -16.91 24.77 -3.43
N ILE A 235 -15.94 23.96 -3.01
CA ILE A 235 -14.64 24.43 -2.51
C ILE A 235 -13.54 24.22 -3.55
N ALA A 236 -13.43 23.00 -4.09
CA ALA A 236 -12.33 22.59 -4.95
C ALA A 236 -12.64 22.67 -6.46
N GLY A 237 -13.92 22.84 -6.84
CA GLY A 237 -14.34 22.97 -8.23
C GLY A 237 -14.32 21.68 -9.05
N VAL A 238 -14.11 20.52 -8.39
CA VAL A 238 -14.03 19.19 -9.02
C VAL A 238 -15.05 18.21 -8.47
#